data_AF-A0A7V4ECR4-F1
#
_entry.id   AF-A0A7V4ECR4-F1
#
_cell.length_a   1.000
_cell.length_b   1.000
_cell.length_c   1.000
_cell.angle_alpha   90.00
_cell.angle_beta   90.00
_cell.angle_gamma   90.00
#
_symmetry.space_group_name_H-M   'P 1'
#
loop_
_entity.id
_entity.type
_entity.pdbx_description
1 polymer ?
#
loop_
_entity_poly.entity_id
_entity_poly.type
_entity_poly.pdbx_seq_one_letter_code
_entity_poly.pdbx_strand_id
1 'polypeptide(L)' 'MAIGAVKFDLTFITGDGCKTLRRGLLELIKYADYFDFLSAYFYITGFRLSYGVFETVELMRLLNR' A
#
# COMPACT_ATOMS: atom_id res chain seq x y z
N MET A 1 8.02 9.06 -31.75
CA MET A 1 7.69 7.89 -30.92
C MET A 1 6.85 8.39 -29.75
N ALA A 2 5.53 8.25 -29.83
CA ALA A 2 4.64 8.71 -28.76
C ALA A 2 4.72 7.69 -27.61
N ILE A 3 5.24 8.12 -26.46
CA ILE A 3 5.05 7.38 -25.22
C ILE A 3 3.55 7.37 -24.94
N GLY A 4 2.91 6.23 -25.22
CA GLY A 4 1.49 6.05 -24.90
C GLY A 4 1.29 6.37 -23.43
N ALA A 5 0.36 7.28 -23.13
CA ALA A 5 0.06 7.65 -21.76
C ALA A 5 -0.29 6.38 -20.97
N VAL A 6 0.57 6.00 -20.02
CA VAL A 6 0.29 4.92 -19.08
C VAL A 6 -0.88 5.41 -18.23
N LYS A 7 -2.07 4.90 -18.52
CA LYS A 7 -3.27 5.21 -17.76
C LYS A 7 -3.17 4.46 -16.45
N PHE A 8 -2.69 5.13 -15.40
CA PHE A 8 -2.76 4.60 -14.05
C PHE A 8 -4.20 4.76 -13.55
N ASP A 9 -4.87 3.65 -13.24
CA ASP A 9 -6.10 3.67 -12.44
C ASP A 9 -5.73 4.03 -11.00
N LEU A 10 -5.59 5.33 -10.75
CA LEU A 10 -5.29 5.87 -9.43
C LEU A 10 -6.53 5.74 -8.55
N THR A 11 -6.43 4.88 -7.54
CA THR A 11 -7.44 4.78 -6.47
C THR A 11 -6.96 5.59 -5.28
N PHE A 12 -7.72 6.63 -4.91
CA PHE A 12 -7.46 7.40 -3.70
C PHE A 12 -8.21 6.78 -2.52
N ILE A 13 -7.49 6.47 -1.44
CA ILE A 13 -8.08 6.10 -0.16
C ILE A 13 -8.08 7.33 0.73
N THR A 14 -9.26 7.76 1.17
CA THR A 14 -9.43 8.83 2.16
C THR A 14 -10.01 8.27 3.45
N GLY A 15 -9.72 8.94 4.56
CA GLY A 15 -10.40 8.67 5.82
C GLY A 15 -11.71 9.45 5.86
N ASP A 16 -12.84 8.77 5.81
CA ASP A 16 -14.12 9.31 6.29
C ASP A 16 -14.38 8.71 7.67
N GLY A 17 -15.16 9.35 8.54
CA GLY A 17 -15.35 8.92 9.94
C GLY A 17 -15.81 7.45 10.15
N CYS A 18 -16.12 6.70 9.09
CA CYS A 18 -16.46 5.28 9.12
C CYS A 18 -15.39 4.35 8.51
N LYS A 19 -14.43 4.87 7.73
CA LYS A 19 -13.35 4.12 7.08
C LYS A 19 -11.98 4.71 7.41
N THR A 20 -11.13 3.90 8.04
CA THR A 20 -9.74 4.31 8.31
C THR A 20 -8.87 4.05 7.08
N LEU A 21 -7.83 4.87 6.88
CA LEU A 21 -6.80 4.64 5.87
C LEU A 21 -6.18 3.24 6.00
N ARG A 22 -5.98 2.78 7.24
CA ARG A 22 -5.54 1.41 7.55
C ARG A 22 -6.46 0.39 6.91
N ARG A 23 -7.78 0.46 7.16
CA ARG A 23 -8.75 -0.49 6.59
C ARG A 23 -8.71 -0.49 5.07
N GLY A 24 -8.66 0.69 4.44
CA GLY A 24 -8.56 0.80 2.99
C GLY A 24 -7.30 0.14 2.43
N LEU A 25 -6.14 0.37 3.06
CA LEU A 25 -4.88 -0.27 2.68
C LEU A 25 -4.98 -1.79 2.80
N LEU A 26 -5.51 -2.31 3.92
CA LEU A 26 -5.64 -3.76 4.14
C LEU A 26 -6.54 -4.41 3.07
N GLU A 27 -7.64 -3.77 2.69
CA GLU A 27 -8.53 -4.29 1.64
C GLU A 27 -7.88 -4.30 0.25
N LEU A 28 -6.93 -3.40 -0.04
CA LEU A 28 -6.21 -3.40 -1.31
C LEU A 28 -5.19 -4.53 -1.41
N ILE A 29 -4.53 -4.87 -0.30
CA ILE A 29 -3.39 -5.80 -0.32
C ILE A 29 -3.77 -7.23 0.09
N LYS A 30 -4.97 -7.48 0.64
CA LYS A 30 -5.37 -8.80 1.18
C LYS A 30 -5.34 -9.98 0.21
N TYR A 31 -5.36 -9.71 -1.10
CA TYR A 31 -5.30 -10.73 -2.15
C TYR A 31 -4.10 -10.55 -3.07
N ALA A 32 -3.12 -9.72 -2.67
CA ALA A 32 -1.93 -9.48 -3.44
C ALA A 32 -0.85 -10.50 -3.05
N ASP A 33 -0.30 -11.21 -4.04
CA ASP A 33 0.87 -12.08 -3.83
C ASP A 33 2.14 -11.24 -3.61
N TYR A 34 2.20 -10.07 -4.28
CA TYR A 34 3.31 -9.12 -4.24
C TYR A 34 2.81 -7.72 -3.91
N PHE A 35 3.54 -7.02 -3.04
CA PHE A 35 3.23 -5.64 -2.66
C PHE A 35 4.49 -4.77 -2.64
N ASP A 36 4.56 -3.83 -3.59
CA ASP A 36 5.61 -2.82 -3.65
C ASP A 36 5.10 -1.52 -3.03
N PHE A 37 5.82 -1.01 -2.03
CA PHE A 37 5.44 0.22 -1.33
C PHE A 37 6.57 1.24 -1.36
N LEU A 38 6.25 2.42 -1.87
CA LEU A 38 7.12 3.58 -1.86
C LEU A 38 6.67 4.53 -0.74
N SER A 39 7.52 4.72 0.26
CA SER A 39 7.28 5.69 1.32
C SER A 39 8.35 6.75 1.34
N ALA A 40 7.95 8.01 1.51
CA ALA A 40 8.90 9.07 1.85
C ALA A 40 9.40 8.92 3.31
N TYR A 41 8.55 8.40 4.20
CA TYR A 41 8.87 8.21 5.61
C TYR A 41 8.28 6.90 6.11
N PHE A 42 9.12 6.01 6.64
CA PHE A 42 8.69 4.75 7.20
C PHE A 42 8.84 4.74 8.71
N TYR A 43 7.72 4.66 9.42
CA TYR A 43 7.70 4.55 10.87
C TYR A 43 7.43 3.10 11.29
N ILE A 44 8.37 2.51 12.02
CA ILE A 44 8.25 1.13 12.55
C ILE A 44 6.98 0.98 13.40
N THR A 45 6.58 2.03 14.13
CA THR A 45 5.34 2.04 14.92
C THR A 45 4.10 1.87 14.06
N GLY A 46 4.05 2.49 12.88
CA GLY A 46 2.98 2.29 11.90
C GLY A 46 3.00 0.88 11.31
N PHE A 47 4.20 0.38 10.97
CA PHE A 47 4.36 -0.97 10.44
C PHE A 47 3.82 -2.06 11.36
N ARG A 48 4.13 -1.98 12.67
CA ARG A 48 3.62 -2.93 13.68
C ARG A 48 2.09 -3.01 13.73
N LEU A 49 1.38 -1.93 13.40
CA LEU A 49 -0.10 -1.91 13.41
C LEU A 49 -0.73 -2.60 12.19
N SER A 50 0.06 -2.83 11.14
CA SER A 50 -0.34 -3.46 9.87
C SER A 50 0.37 -4.78 9.58
N TYR A 51 1.32 -5.18 10.43
CA TYR A 51 2.20 -6.33 10.24
C TYR A 51 1.47 -7.64 9.91
N GLY A 52 0.35 -7.94 10.59
CA GLY A 52 -0.38 -9.20 10.37
C GLY A 52 -0.92 -9.39 8.95
N VAL A 53 -1.09 -8.32 8.16
CA VAL A 53 -1.49 -8.44 6.75
C VAL A 53 -0.30 -8.60 5.82
N PHE A 54 0.90 -8.23 6.28
CA PHE A 54 2.13 -8.48 5.54
C PHE A 54 2.67 -9.89 5.75
N GLU A 55 2.12 -10.69 6.69
CA GLU A 55 2.51 -12.09 6.83
C GLU A 55 2.04 -12.97 5.67
N THR A 56 1.00 -12.54 4.94
CA THR A 56 0.43 -13.29 3.82
C THR A 56 1.04 -12.94 2.47
N VAL A 57 1.87 -11.90 2.38
CA VAL A 57 2.53 -11.52 1.12
C VAL A 57 3.85 -12.27 0.96
N GLU A 58 4.14 -12.76 -0.25
CA GLU A 58 5.35 -13.55 -0.49
C GLU A 58 6.61 -12.69 -0.49
N LEU A 59 6.49 -11.43 -0.93
CA LEU A 59 7.60 -10.48 -1.00
C LEU A 59 7.09 -9.05 -0.82
N MET A 60 7.70 -8.34 0.13
CA MET A 60 7.52 -6.90 0.31
C MET A 60 8.82 -6.18 -0.04
N ARG A 61 8.77 -5.25 -1.00
CA ARG A 61 9.90 -4.36 -1.31
C ARG A 61 9.62 -2.98 -0.79
N LEU A 62 10.58 -2.46 -0.02
CA LEU A 62 10.47 -1.15 0.60
C LEU A 62 11.63 -0.28 0.13
N LEU A 63 11.31 0.81 -0.54
CA LEU A 63 12.27 1.84 -0.92
C LEU A 63 12.09 3.05 0.01
N ASN A 64 13.05 3.25 0.91
CA ASN A 64 13.22 4.47 1.69
C ASN A 64 14.45 5.22 1.19
N ARG A 65 14.37 6.55 1.11
CA ARG A 65 15.54 7.41 0.94
C ARG A 65 16.21 7.69 2.28
#